data_AF-A0A549TI10-F1
#
_entry.id   AF-A0A549TI10-F1
#
_cell.length_a   1.000
_cell.length_b   1.000
_cell.length_c   1.000
_cell.angle_alpha   90.00
_cell.angle_beta   90.00
_cell.angle_gamma   90.00
#
_symmetry.space_group_name_H-M   'P 1'
#
loop_
_entity.id
_entity.type
_entity.pdbx_description
1 polymer ?
#
loop_
_entity_poly.entity_id
_entity_poly.type
_entity_poly.pdbx_seq_one_letter_code
_entity_poly.pdbx_strand_id
1 'polypeptide(L)'
;MAVMHPDDFLAMLEALDRGTLRGLRDRAMLSLVFAGGFTGGEVVGLDAGRDQTRDGRGWIEARDRGLQVTLLDRRGLRRVEIARTASDASCPVHAVESWLSFARIARGPLFRRVTGEGRKVGSERLGEREVARLLTRLTTVAGVRMLPRPPS
;
A
#
# COMPACT_ATOMS: atom_id res chain seq x y z
N MET A 1 15.92 3.58 -1.46
CA MET A 1 14.88 2.70 -0.89
C MET A 1 15.38 1.27 -0.95
N ALA A 2 15.24 0.47 0.11
CA ALA A 2 15.79 -0.88 0.17
C ALA A 2 15.10 -1.85 -0.80
N VAL A 3 15.82 -2.88 -1.27
CA VAL A 3 15.25 -3.93 -2.14
C VAL A 3 14.56 -4.97 -1.27
N MET A 4 13.31 -5.31 -1.61
CA MET A 4 12.54 -6.37 -0.96
C MET A 4 12.50 -7.57 -1.92
N HIS A 5 13.02 -8.73 -1.50
CA HIS A 5 12.92 -9.94 -2.33
C HIS A 5 11.50 -10.52 -2.28
N PRO A 6 11.09 -11.31 -3.30
CA PRO A 6 9.79 -11.98 -3.30
C PRO A 6 9.53 -12.81 -2.04
N ASP A 7 10.54 -13.56 -1.57
CA ASP A 7 10.41 -14.38 -0.36
C ASP A 7 10.24 -13.52 0.90
N ASP A 8 10.96 -12.39 0.98
CA ASP A 8 10.78 -11.44 2.09
C ASP A 8 9.36 -10.86 2.11
N PHE A 9 8.84 -10.51 0.92
CA PHE A 9 7.49 -10.00 0.76
C PHE A 9 6.44 -11.03 1.21
N LEU A 10 6.59 -12.29 0.80
CA LEU A 10 5.70 -13.38 1.22
C LEU A 10 5.74 -13.60 2.73
N ALA A 11 6.93 -13.67 3.34
CA ALA A 11 7.08 -13.82 4.78
C ALA A 11 6.46 -12.64 5.56
N MET A 12 6.64 -11.41 5.09
CA MET A 12 6.01 -10.22 5.69
C MET A 12 4.50 -10.20 5.51
N LEU A 13 3.97 -10.73 4.41
CA LEU A 13 2.52 -10.86 4.22
C LEU A 13 1.91 -11.87 5.20
N GLU A 14 2.61 -12.95 5.53
CA GLU A 14 2.15 -13.96 6.49
C GLU A 14 2.06 -13.43 7.92
N ALA A 15 2.89 -12.46 8.28
CA ALA A 15 2.84 -11.76 9.57
C ALA A 15 1.63 -10.82 9.74
N LEU A 16 0.80 -10.64 8.71
CA LEU A 16 -0.36 -9.73 8.72
C LEU A 16 -1.68 -10.49 8.83
N ASP A 17 -2.43 -10.17 9.88
CA ASP A 17 -3.75 -10.75 10.15
C ASP A 17 -4.82 -10.35 9.13
N ARG A 18 -5.29 -11.31 8.34
CA ARG A 18 -6.32 -11.09 7.30
C ARG A 18 -7.72 -10.88 7.86
N GLY A 19 -7.95 -11.18 9.14
CA GLY A 19 -9.24 -11.05 9.82
C GLY A 19 -9.57 -9.65 10.33
N THR A 20 -8.65 -8.68 10.21
CA THR A 20 -8.85 -7.30 10.68
C THR A 20 -8.72 -6.27 9.57
N LEU A 21 -9.42 -5.14 9.70
CA LEU A 21 -9.30 -4.02 8.75
C LEU A 21 -7.88 -3.45 8.76
N ARG A 22 -7.20 -3.47 9.92
CA ARG A 22 -5.79 -3.06 10.01
C ARG A 22 -4.91 -3.97 9.15
N GLY A 23 -5.05 -5.28 9.25
CA GLY A 23 -4.23 -6.19 8.47
C GLY A 23 -4.54 -6.15 6.97
N LEU A 24 -5.81 -5.99 6.57
CA LEU A 24 -6.16 -5.76 5.16
C LEU A 24 -5.51 -4.48 4.61
N ARG A 25 -5.57 -3.38 5.36
CA ARG A 25 -4.90 -2.12 5.02
C ARG A 25 -3.39 -2.30 4.89
N ASP A 26 -2.77 -2.92 5.89
CA ASP A 26 -1.32 -3.07 5.97
C ASP A 26 -0.81 -3.99 4.84
N ARG A 27 -1.58 -5.02 4.45
CA ARG A 27 -1.29 -5.88 3.29
C ARG A 27 -1.37 -5.11 1.98
N ALA A 28 -2.39 -4.28 1.81
CA ALA A 28 -2.52 -3.42 0.62
C ALA A 28 -1.35 -2.42 0.52
N MET A 29 -0.95 -1.79 1.63
CA MET A 29 0.22 -0.90 1.65
C MET A 29 1.51 -1.63 1.30
N LEU A 30 1.79 -2.77 1.94
CA LEU A 30 2.99 -3.57 1.68
C LEU A 30 3.05 -4.00 0.21
N SER A 31 1.92 -4.45 -0.34
CA SER A 31 1.84 -4.93 -1.72
C SER A 31 2.08 -3.81 -2.73
N LEU A 32 1.61 -2.59 -2.47
CA LEU A 32 1.89 -1.43 -3.31
C LEU A 32 3.36 -0.99 -3.23
N VAL A 33 3.97 -0.99 -2.03
CA VAL A 33 5.41 -0.72 -1.87
C VAL A 33 6.22 -1.73 -2.69
N PHE A 34 5.90 -3.02 -2.56
CA PHE A 34 6.62 -4.10 -3.23
C PHE A 34 6.44 -4.05 -4.76
N ALA A 35 5.20 -4.06 -5.25
CA ALA A 35 4.91 -4.18 -6.68
C ALA A 35 5.17 -2.87 -7.45
N GLY A 36 4.93 -1.72 -6.83
CA GLY A 36 5.07 -0.40 -7.47
C GLY A 36 6.41 0.29 -7.22
N GLY A 37 7.23 -0.22 -6.30
CA GLY A 37 8.47 0.43 -5.89
C GLY A 37 8.24 1.81 -5.25
N PHE A 38 7.10 2.00 -4.59
CA PHE A 38 6.73 3.27 -3.99
C PHE A 38 7.34 3.48 -2.61
N THR A 39 7.67 4.73 -2.31
CA THR A 39 7.99 5.18 -0.95
C THR A 39 6.74 5.22 -0.07
N GLY A 40 6.93 5.24 1.25
CA GLY A 40 5.81 5.35 2.20
C GLY A 40 5.00 6.63 1.98
N GLY A 41 5.67 7.75 1.71
CA GLY A 41 5.04 9.03 1.42
C GLY A 41 4.25 9.07 0.11
N GLU A 42 4.65 8.29 -0.89
CA GLU A 42 3.88 8.11 -2.12
C GLU A 42 2.63 7.27 -1.86
N VAL A 43 2.78 6.13 -1.16
CA VAL A 43 1.66 5.23 -0.85
C VAL A 43 0.55 5.94 -0.07
N VAL A 44 0.90 6.65 1.02
CA VAL A 44 -0.13 7.35 1.82
C VAL A 44 -0.67 8.59 1.12
N GLY A 45 0.04 9.14 0.14
CA GLY A 45 -0.39 10.27 -0.67
C GLY A 45 -1.46 9.92 -1.71
N LEU A 46 -1.74 8.64 -1.92
CA LEU A 46 -2.74 8.19 -2.90
C LEU A 46 -4.17 8.42 -2.43
N ASP A 47 -5.01 8.85 -3.34
CA ASP A 47 -6.46 8.82 -3.23
C ASP A 47 -7.07 7.63 -3.98
N ALA A 48 -8.30 7.27 -3.61
CA ALA A 48 -9.06 6.22 -4.29
C ALA A 48 -9.48 6.60 -5.73
N GLY A 49 -9.31 7.87 -6.11
CA GLY A 49 -9.54 8.38 -7.45
C GLY A 49 -9.03 9.80 -7.62
N ARG A 50 -9.05 10.29 -8.86
CA ARG A 50 -8.49 11.59 -9.24
C ARG A 50 -9.22 12.76 -8.57
N ASP A 51 -8.45 13.77 -8.14
CA ASP A 51 -8.93 15.05 -7.59
C ASP A 51 -9.92 14.92 -6.41
N GLN A 52 -9.76 13.90 -5.55
CA GLN A 52 -10.70 13.64 -4.45
C GLN A 52 -10.37 14.38 -3.15
N THR A 53 -9.11 14.75 -2.93
CA THR A 53 -8.65 15.52 -1.78
C THR A 53 -7.64 16.60 -2.17
N ARG A 54 -7.51 17.64 -1.34
CA ARG A 54 -6.59 18.76 -1.59
C ARG A 54 -5.13 18.39 -1.35
N ASP A 55 -4.88 17.47 -0.41
CA ASP A 55 -3.54 17.04 0.00
C ASP A 55 -3.07 15.76 -0.72
N GLY A 56 -3.92 15.18 -1.59
CA GLY A 56 -3.60 14.04 -2.43
C GLY A 56 -2.42 14.34 -3.35
N ARG A 57 -1.48 13.39 -3.41
CA ARG A 57 -0.28 13.45 -4.27
C ARG A 57 -0.28 12.36 -5.32
N GLY A 58 -1.45 11.82 -5.62
CA GLY A 58 -1.64 10.77 -6.58
C GLY A 58 -2.98 10.07 -6.37
N TRP A 59 -3.31 9.17 -7.27
CA TRP A 59 -4.53 8.37 -7.20
C TRP A 59 -4.34 7.03 -7.88
N ILE A 60 -5.28 6.12 -7.62
CA ILE A 60 -5.34 4.83 -8.28
C ILE A 60 -6.53 4.79 -9.26
N GLU A 61 -6.40 3.99 -10.30
CA GLU A 61 -7.47 3.65 -11.24
C GLU A 61 -7.45 2.14 -11.45
N ALA A 62 -8.53 1.45 -11.04
CA ALA A 62 -8.70 0.03 -11.30
C ALA A 62 -8.94 -0.20 -12.80
N ARG A 63 -8.31 -1.22 -13.35
CA ARG A 63 -8.42 -1.66 -14.75
C ARG A 63 -8.66 -3.16 -14.76
N ASP A 64 -9.17 -3.70 -15.87
CA ASP A 64 -9.49 -5.13 -15.98
C ASP A 64 -8.28 -6.04 -15.65
N ARG A 65 -7.08 -5.65 -16.11
CA ARG A 65 -5.83 -6.42 -15.94
C ARG A 65 -4.95 -5.97 -14.77
N GLY A 66 -5.34 -4.95 -14.02
CA GLY A 66 -4.44 -4.38 -13.01
C GLY A 66 -4.91 -3.10 -12.33
N LEU A 67 -3.94 -2.39 -11.79
CA LEU A 67 -4.12 -1.09 -11.15
C LEU A 67 -3.15 -0.09 -11.79
N GLN A 68 -3.66 1.02 -12.30
CA GLN A 68 -2.82 2.15 -12.70
C GLN A 68 -2.69 3.08 -11.50
N VAL A 69 -1.46 3.36 -11.08
CA VAL A 69 -1.15 4.34 -10.05
C VAL A 69 -0.56 5.57 -10.72
N THR A 70 -1.17 6.73 -10.47
CA THR A 70 -0.66 8.01 -10.94
C THR A 70 -0.15 8.80 -9.76
N LEU A 71 1.11 9.22 -9.80
CA LEU A 71 1.77 10.04 -8.80
C LEU A 71 1.98 11.46 -9.33
N LEU A 72 1.78 12.43 -8.45
CA LEU A 72 2.06 13.83 -8.66
C LEU A 72 3.34 14.16 -7.89
N ASP A 73 4.42 14.39 -8.63
CA ASP A 73 5.68 14.85 -8.07
C ASP A 73 6.07 16.23 -8.62
N ARG A 74 7.21 16.77 -8.16
CA ARG A 74 7.71 18.07 -8.61
C ARG A 74 8.11 18.10 -10.09
N ARG A 75 8.34 16.94 -10.70
CA ARG A 75 8.75 16.76 -12.10
C ARG A 75 7.55 16.46 -13.01
N GLY A 76 6.37 16.21 -12.44
CA GLY A 76 5.12 16.05 -13.16
C GLY A 76 4.38 14.76 -12.78
N LEU A 77 3.68 14.21 -13.77
CA LEU A 77 2.89 12.99 -13.61
C LEU A 77 3.76 11.76 -13.85
N ARG A 78 3.84 10.87 -12.87
CA ARG A 78 4.45 9.54 -13.02
C ARG A 78 3.37 8.47 -12.96
N ARG A 79 3.24 7.69 -14.03
CA ARG A 79 2.29 6.56 -14.09
C ARG A 79 3.04 5.25 -13.89
N VAL A 80 2.49 4.38 -13.07
CA VAL A 80 3.00 3.03 -12.81
C VAL A 80 1.85 2.06 -12.93
N GLU A 81 2.01 1.05 -13.77
CA GLU A 81 1.04 -0.04 -13.92
C GLU A 81 1.43 -1.21 -13.02
N ILE A 82 0.46 -1.71 -12.26
CA ILE A 82 0.60 -2.88 -11.39
C ILE A 82 -0.31 -3.96 -11.94
N ALA A 83 0.29 -5.03 -12.46
CA ALA A 83 -0.46 -6.16 -13.00
C ALA A 83 -1.07 -7.01 -11.88
N ARG A 84 -2.21 -7.65 -12.17
CA ARG A 84 -2.72 -8.75 -11.34
C ARG A 84 -1.72 -9.92 -11.38
N THR A 85 -1.49 -10.56 -10.24
CA THR A 85 -0.72 -11.80 -10.16
C THR A 85 -1.66 -13.01 -10.07
N ALA A 86 -1.15 -14.20 -10.40
CA ALA A 86 -1.95 -15.42 -10.39
C ALA A 86 -2.38 -15.89 -8.98
N SER A 87 -1.68 -15.46 -7.93
CA SER A 87 -2.00 -15.82 -6.55
C SER A 87 -2.69 -14.66 -5.84
N ASP A 88 -3.98 -14.82 -5.53
CA ASP A 88 -4.75 -13.81 -4.79
C ASP A 88 -4.12 -13.48 -3.42
N ALA A 89 -3.45 -14.46 -2.80
CA ALA A 89 -2.79 -14.29 -1.52
C ALA A 89 -1.63 -13.29 -1.53
N SER A 90 -1.01 -13.05 -2.69
CA SER A 90 0.09 -12.09 -2.89
C SER A 90 -0.21 -11.03 -3.95
N CYS A 91 -1.43 -11.03 -4.50
CA CYS A 91 -1.82 -10.11 -5.56
C CYS A 91 -2.02 -8.68 -5.02
N PRO A 92 -1.22 -7.70 -5.48
CA PRO A 92 -1.33 -6.31 -4.99
C PRO A 92 -2.68 -5.69 -5.34
N VAL A 93 -3.23 -6.03 -6.51
CA VAL A 93 -4.55 -5.53 -6.96
C VAL A 93 -5.65 -6.08 -6.05
N HIS A 94 -5.65 -7.40 -5.80
CA HIS A 94 -6.62 -8.03 -4.90
C HIS A 94 -6.52 -7.48 -3.47
N ALA A 95 -5.31 -7.20 -2.97
CA ALA A 95 -5.10 -6.61 -1.66
C ALA A 95 -5.72 -5.20 -1.57
N VAL A 96 -5.51 -4.35 -2.59
CA VAL A 96 -6.08 -2.99 -2.65
C VAL A 96 -7.61 -3.04 -2.79
N GLU A 97 -8.14 -3.91 -3.66
CA GLU A 97 -9.59 -4.08 -3.84
C GLU A 97 -10.27 -4.57 -2.56
N SER A 98 -9.68 -5.56 -1.88
CA SER A 98 -10.16 -6.05 -0.59
C SER A 98 -10.17 -4.92 0.44
N TRP A 99 -9.09 -4.16 0.54
CA TRP A 99 -9.03 -3.01 1.43
C TRP A 99 -10.14 -1.99 1.14
N LEU A 100 -10.31 -1.55 -0.11
CA LEU A 100 -11.35 -0.60 -0.49
C LEU A 100 -12.76 -1.11 -0.16
N SER A 101 -13.03 -2.39 -0.44
CA SER A 101 -14.32 -3.04 -0.20
C SER A 101 -14.64 -3.13 1.30
N PHE A 102 -13.76 -3.75 2.09
CA PHE A 102 -14.00 -3.94 3.53
C PHE A 102 -13.93 -2.64 4.33
N ALA A 103 -13.12 -1.66 3.89
CA ALA A 103 -13.05 -0.34 4.51
C ALA A 103 -14.17 0.61 4.05
N ARG A 104 -14.97 0.19 3.05
CA ARG A 104 -16.03 1.00 2.42
C ARG A 104 -15.53 2.35 1.91
N ILE A 105 -14.37 2.33 1.24
CA ILE A 105 -13.73 3.53 0.68
C ILE A 105 -14.15 3.66 -0.78
N ALA A 106 -15.07 4.58 -1.05
CA ALA A 106 -15.43 4.95 -2.42
C ALA A 106 -14.68 6.20 -2.93
N ARG A 107 -14.24 7.08 -2.02
CA ARG A 107 -13.56 8.34 -2.33
C ARG A 107 -12.66 8.82 -1.21
N GLY A 108 -11.70 9.69 -1.50
CA GLY A 108 -10.80 10.31 -0.53
C GLY A 108 -9.48 9.53 -0.37
N PRO A 109 -8.78 9.68 0.77
CA PRO A 109 -7.50 9.03 0.99
C PRO A 109 -7.62 7.51 0.88
N LEU A 110 -6.72 6.90 0.11
CA LEU A 110 -6.68 5.46 -0.09
C LEU A 110 -6.35 4.76 1.24
N PHE A 111 -5.34 5.24 1.97
CA PHE A 111 -4.95 4.67 3.25
C PHE A 111 -5.34 5.58 4.40
N ARG A 112 -6.20 5.04 5.26
CA ARG A 112 -6.77 5.74 6.40
C ARG A 112 -6.35 5.13 7.72
N ARG A 113 -6.49 5.90 8.80
CA ARG A 113 -6.24 5.39 10.15
C ARG A 113 -7.28 4.33 10.51
N VAL A 114 -6.81 3.19 11.04
CA VAL A 114 -7.65 2.15 11.63
C VAL A 114 -7.51 2.21 13.15
N THR A 115 -8.63 2.30 13.86
CA THR A 115 -8.75 2.38 15.33
C THR A 115 -9.64 1.23 15.85
N GLY A 116 -9.95 1.25 17.15
CA GLY A 116 -10.82 0.23 17.78
C GLY A 116 -10.28 -1.18 17.56
N GLU A 117 -9.02 -1.41 17.93
CA GLU A 117 -8.36 -2.72 17.81
C GLU A 117 -8.36 -3.29 16.39
N GLY A 118 -8.32 -2.42 15.38
CA GLY A 118 -8.25 -2.85 13.99
C GLY A 118 -9.60 -3.05 13.31
N ARG A 119 -10.69 -2.54 13.90
CA ARG A 119 -12.07 -2.77 13.44
C ARG A 119 -12.80 -1.53 12.93
N LYS A 120 -12.26 -0.32 13.14
CA LYS A 120 -12.90 0.94 12.72
C LYS A 120 -11.99 1.75 11.81
N VAL A 121 -12.51 2.19 10.67
CA VAL A 121 -11.79 3.02 9.69
C VAL A 121 -12.22 4.48 9.85
N GLY A 122 -11.25 5.38 10.05
CA GLY A 122 -11.50 6.82 10.11
C GLY A 122 -11.57 7.47 8.72
N SER A 123 -11.74 8.79 8.70
CA SER A 123 -11.65 9.63 7.49
C SER A 123 -10.23 10.05 7.13
N GLU A 124 -9.37 10.17 8.15
CA GLU A 124 -8.06 10.81 8.03
C GLU A 124 -7.04 9.98 7.26
N ARG A 125 -6.28 10.66 6.40
CA ARG A 125 -5.11 10.11 5.69
C ARG A 125 -4.07 9.61 6.70
N LEU A 126 -3.44 8.50 6.37
CA LEU A 126 -2.33 7.96 7.15
C LEU A 126 -1.04 8.78 6.93
N GLY A 127 -0.19 8.90 7.95
CA GLY A 127 1.13 9.50 7.80
C GLY A 127 2.17 8.52 7.24
N GLU A 128 3.23 9.06 6.63
CA GLU A 128 4.34 8.25 6.12
C GLU A 128 5.10 7.51 7.25
N ARG A 129 5.15 8.11 8.45
CA ARG A 129 5.79 7.50 9.63
C ARG A 129 5.13 6.18 10.02
N GLU A 130 3.82 6.05 9.83
CA GLU A 130 3.10 4.81 10.07
C GLU A 130 3.50 3.70 9.08
N VAL A 131 3.81 4.04 7.82
CA VAL A 131 4.32 3.05 6.86
C VAL A 131 5.72 2.61 7.24
N ALA A 132 6.61 3.53 7.62
CA ALA A 132 7.94 3.18 8.09
C ALA A 132 7.88 2.24 9.31
N ARG A 133 7.03 2.55 10.30
CA ARG A 133 6.81 1.69 11.48
C ARG A 133 6.25 0.32 11.09
N LEU A 134 5.33 0.27 10.14
CA LEU A 134 4.80 -0.99 9.63
C LEU A 134 5.92 -1.84 9.02
N LEU A 135 6.70 -1.28 8.10
CA LEU A 135 7.78 -2.00 7.42
C LEU A 135 8.82 -2.49 8.42
N THR A 136 9.30 -1.64 9.33
CA THR A 136 10.24 -2.06 10.40
C THR A 136 9.68 -3.20 11.23
N ARG A 137 8.41 -3.12 11.66
CA ARG A 137 7.78 -4.20 12.43
C ARG A 137 7.75 -5.50 11.63
N LEU A 138 7.34 -5.44 10.36
CA LEU A 138 7.25 -6.63 9.51
C LEU A 138 8.61 -7.26 9.25
N THR A 139 9.65 -6.44 9.04
CA THR A 139 11.01 -6.96 8.87
C THR A 139 11.49 -7.70 10.11
N THR A 140 11.17 -7.19 11.30
CA THR A 140 11.53 -7.85 12.56
C THR A 140 10.76 -9.15 12.75
N VAL A 141 9.44 -9.15 12.53
CA VAL A 141 8.60 -10.33 12.75
C VAL A 141 8.91 -11.45 11.75
N ALA A 142 9.14 -11.10 10.48
CA ALA A 142 9.47 -12.07 9.44
C ALA A 142 10.96 -12.46 9.43
N GLY A 143 11.81 -11.85 10.27
CA GLY A 143 13.24 -12.15 10.34
C GLY A 143 14.01 -11.75 9.07
N VAL A 144 13.49 -10.80 8.29
CA VAL A 144 14.03 -10.40 6.99
C VAL A 144 14.88 -9.14 7.10
N ARG A 145 16.00 -9.12 6.37
CA ARG A 145 16.93 -7.98 6.34
C ARG A 145 16.83 -7.27 5.00
N MET A 146 16.13 -6.14 4.96
CA MET A 146 16.07 -5.31 3.76
C MET A 146 17.45 -4.70 3.46
N LEU A 147 17.99 -4.95 2.28
CA LEU A 147 19.29 -4.43 1.87
C LEU A 147 19.16 -3.00 1.31
N PRO A 148 20.07 -2.07 1.69
CA PRO A 148 20.12 -0.76 1.04
C PRO A 148 20.35 -0.96 -0.46
N ARG A 149 19.59 -0.26 -1.31
CA ARG A 149 19.77 -0.32 -2.76
C ARG A 149 21.19 0.18 -3.10
N PRO A 150 21.93 -0.49 -4.00
CA PRO A 150 23.19 0.03 -4.49
C PRO A 150 22.98 1.42 -5.11
N PRO A 151 23.97 2.34 -4.99
CA PRO A 151 23.89 3.61 -5.68
C PRO A 151 23.72 3.37 -7.18
N SER A 152 22.80 4.13 -7.78
CA SER A 152 22.54 4.13 -9.23
C SER A 152 23.75 4.61 -10.01
#